data_AF-A0A5E4BRF2-F1
#
_entry.id   AF-A0A5E4BRF2-F1
#
_cell.length_a   1.000
_cell.length_b   1.000
_cell.length_c   1.000
_cell.angle_alpha   90.00
_cell.angle_beta   90.00
_cell.angle_gamma   90.00
#
_symmetry.space_group_name_H-M   'P 1'
#
loop_
_entity.id
_entity.type
_entity.pdbx_description
1 polymer ?
#
loop_
_entity_poly.entity_id
_entity_poly.type
_entity_poly.pdbx_seq_one_letter_code
_entity_poly.pdbx_strand_id
1 'polypeptide(L)'
;MGTEYLCLADDVGCVVPSECLRACGVEIGCSNVAYPKLVMELMPIGLRGLMIAVMMAALMSSLTSIFNSSSTLFTMDIWKRLRPWASERELLMVGRLVIVVLIGVSVAWIPILQGSNSGQLFVYMQSVTSSLAPPVTAVFILGIFWPRANEQGAFWGLMAGLVLGALRLVLEFLNPVPPCGDPDTRPAILSSIHYLHFAIALFVLTGAVAAAGSLLTSPPQTVQIENLTWWTLARDLSLAAKAGKWVTLSTKARGMVPDEACVAHLSLLKPLQVTANHTRNEPFGPVCVASTPSCSCASTSSFMPILPDPATLGRKVGAQSPQGHPLSK
;
A
#
# COMPACT_ATOMS: atom_id res chain seq x y z
N MET A 1 -8.10 -16.65 42.94
CA MET A 1 -8.43 -16.48 41.51
C MET A 1 -9.51 -15.44 41.29
N GLY A 2 -10.75 -15.57 41.81
CA GLY A 2 -11.83 -14.59 41.52
C GLY A 2 -11.59 -13.12 41.89
N THR A 3 -10.75 -12.82 42.88
CA THR A 3 -10.41 -11.44 43.31
C THR A 3 -9.39 -10.73 42.41
N GLU A 4 -8.47 -11.46 41.76
CA GLU A 4 -7.50 -10.85 40.82
C GLU A 4 -8.18 -10.35 39.55
N TYR A 5 -9.17 -11.09 39.02
CA TYR A 5 -9.92 -10.68 37.83
C TYR A 5 -10.80 -9.44 38.07
N LEU A 6 -11.28 -9.26 39.31
CA LEU A 6 -12.10 -8.10 39.68
C LEU A 6 -11.25 -6.81 39.71
N CYS A 7 -10.03 -6.88 40.27
CA CYS A 7 -9.11 -5.76 40.30
C CYS A 7 -8.62 -5.33 38.90
N LEU A 8 -8.41 -6.28 37.97
CA LEU A 8 -8.03 -5.94 36.60
C LEU A 8 -9.14 -5.14 35.88
N ALA A 9 -10.40 -5.51 36.09
CA ALA A 9 -11.53 -4.82 35.49
C ALA A 9 -11.65 -3.38 36.00
N ASP A 10 -11.42 -3.14 37.29
CA ASP A 10 -11.41 -1.80 37.89
C ASP A 10 -10.23 -0.95 37.40
N ASP A 11 -9.05 -1.53 37.23
CA ASP A 11 -7.85 -0.82 36.75
C ASP A 11 -7.92 -0.44 35.25
N VAL A 12 -8.60 -1.24 34.43
CA VAL A 12 -8.72 -1.01 32.98
C VAL A 12 -9.98 -0.22 32.64
N GLY A 13 -11.04 -0.40 33.42
CA GLY A 13 -12.36 0.22 33.25
C GLY A 13 -12.57 1.49 34.05
N CYS A 14 -11.51 2.09 34.60
CA CYS A 14 -11.58 3.32 35.37
C CYS A 14 -12.34 4.43 34.59
N VAL A 15 -13.31 5.05 35.26
CA VAL A 15 -14.11 6.17 34.71
C VAL A 15 -13.71 7.50 35.37
N VAL A 16 -13.15 7.43 36.58
CA VAL A 16 -12.79 8.62 37.37
C VAL A 16 -11.37 9.08 36.99
N PRO A 17 -11.17 10.34 36.57
CA PRO A 17 -9.87 10.85 36.11
C PRO A 17 -8.71 10.65 37.09
N SER A 18 -8.95 10.87 38.38
CA SER A 18 -7.93 10.70 39.43
C SER A 18 -7.51 9.25 39.65
N GLU A 19 -8.41 8.29 39.42
CA GLU A 19 -8.10 6.86 39.52
C GLU A 19 -7.37 6.39 38.27
N CYS A 20 -7.80 6.83 37.08
CA CYS A 20 -7.11 6.55 35.83
C CYS A 20 -5.68 7.13 35.80
N LEU A 21 -5.48 8.32 36.36
CA LEU A 21 -4.15 8.91 36.49
C LEU A 21 -3.23 8.05 37.38
N ARG A 22 -3.76 7.47 38.47
CA ARG A 22 -3.01 6.56 39.34
C ARG A 22 -2.71 5.22 38.68
N ALA A 23 -3.68 4.65 37.96
CA ALA A 23 -3.55 3.33 37.35
C ALA A 23 -2.65 3.33 36.10
N CYS A 24 -2.77 4.34 35.25
CA CYS A 24 -2.15 4.36 33.91
C CYS A 24 -1.40 5.66 33.55
N GLY A 25 -1.40 6.66 34.43
CA GLY A 25 -0.75 7.95 34.16
C GLY A 25 -1.50 8.83 33.15
N VAL A 26 -2.75 8.51 32.83
CA VAL A 26 -3.59 9.27 31.88
C VAL A 26 -5.00 9.43 32.46
N GLU A 27 -5.54 10.65 32.40
CA GLU A 27 -6.83 11.00 33.04
C GLU A 27 -8.08 10.52 32.28
N ILE A 28 -7.90 10.05 31.05
CA ILE A 28 -8.96 9.91 30.04
C ILE A 28 -9.30 8.43 29.77
N GLY A 29 -8.60 7.52 30.46
CA GLY A 29 -8.83 6.07 30.42
C GLY A 29 -7.60 5.24 30.06
N CYS A 30 -7.65 3.96 30.44
CA CYS A 30 -6.56 2.99 30.31
C CYS A 30 -6.61 2.11 29.04
N SER A 31 -7.42 2.51 28.04
CA SER A 31 -7.76 1.65 26.90
C SER A 31 -6.55 1.16 26.09
N ASN A 32 -5.48 1.94 25.98
CA ASN A 32 -4.29 1.57 25.19
C ASN A 32 -3.45 0.47 25.89
N VAL A 33 -3.53 0.36 27.22
CA VAL A 33 -2.73 -0.58 28.03
C VAL A 33 -3.55 -1.83 28.41
N ALA A 34 -4.87 -1.78 28.19
CA ALA A 34 -5.81 -2.85 28.47
C ALA A 34 -5.34 -4.23 27.97
N TYR A 35 -4.99 -4.33 26.69
CA TYR A 35 -4.62 -5.60 26.07
C TYR A 35 -3.29 -6.18 26.60
N PRO A 36 -2.17 -5.42 26.65
CA PRO A 36 -0.96 -5.90 27.31
C PRO A 36 -1.17 -6.29 28.77
N LYS A 37 -1.98 -5.55 29.53
CA LYS A 37 -2.23 -5.84 30.95
C LYS A 37 -3.00 -7.15 31.13
N LEU A 38 -4.05 -7.36 30.32
CA LEU A 38 -4.79 -8.63 30.25
C LEU A 38 -3.86 -9.82 29.96
N VAL A 39 -2.94 -9.66 29.00
CA VAL A 39 -1.97 -10.71 28.64
C VAL A 39 -1.02 -11.05 29.79
N MET A 40 -0.61 -10.05 30.57
CA MET A 40 0.34 -10.22 31.66
C MET A 40 -0.30 -10.86 32.90
N GLU A 41 -1.58 -10.57 33.16
CA GLU A 41 -2.28 -11.01 34.37
C GLU A 41 -3.05 -12.32 34.19
N LEU A 42 -3.60 -12.61 33.00
CA LEU A 42 -4.46 -13.80 32.81
C LEU A 42 -3.72 -15.04 32.31
N MET A 43 -2.61 -14.87 31.59
CA MET A 43 -1.99 -16.01 30.92
C MET A 43 -1.00 -16.76 31.82
N PRO A 44 -0.98 -18.10 31.75
CA PRO A 44 -0.06 -18.91 32.53
C PRO A 44 1.39 -18.69 32.07
N ILE A 45 2.31 -19.01 32.99
CA ILE A 45 3.75 -18.92 32.73
C ILE A 45 4.11 -19.81 31.53
N GLY A 46 4.98 -19.31 30.64
CA GLY A 46 5.23 -19.92 29.33
C GLY A 46 4.41 -19.27 28.20
N LEU A 47 3.07 -19.35 28.26
CA LEU A 47 2.21 -18.69 27.25
C LEU A 47 2.31 -17.16 27.31
N ARG A 48 2.48 -16.60 28.50
CA ARG A 48 2.77 -15.17 28.68
C ARG A 48 4.01 -14.71 27.89
N GLY A 49 5.11 -15.47 27.97
CA GLY A 49 6.34 -15.16 27.25
C GLY A 49 6.19 -15.31 25.74
N LEU A 50 5.50 -16.36 25.29
CA LEU A 50 5.17 -16.58 23.89
C LEU A 50 4.39 -15.38 23.31
N MET A 51 3.38 -14.90 24.04
CA MET A 51 2.52 -13.82 23.54
C MET A 51 3.24 -12.47 23.48
N ILE A 52 4.09 -12.15 24.45
CA ILE A 52 4.93 -10.94 24.37
C ILE A 52 5.89 -11.04 23.18
N ALA A 53 6.50 -12.20 22.95
CA ALA A 53 7.39 -12.42 21.81
C ALA A 53 6.65 -12.23 20.47
N VAL A 54 5.45 -12.79 20.33
CA VAL A 54 4.61 -12.63 19.13
C VAL A 54 4.21 -11.16 18.92
N MET A 55 3.83 -10.46 19.99
CA MET A 55 3.50 -9.02 19.90
C MET A 55 4.70 -8.20 19.42
N MET A 56 5.89 -8.42 20.01
CA MET A 56 7.11 -7.72 19.57
C MET A 56 7.48 -8.05 18.13
N ALA A 57 7.36 -9.32 17.71
CA ALA A 57 7.62 -9.74 16.35
C ALA A 57 6.65 -9.09 15.34
N ALA A 58 5.35 -9.06 15.66
CA ALA A 58 4.33 -8.43 14.83
C ALA A 58 4.54 -6.92 14.68
N LEU A 59 4.93 -6.24 15.76
CA LEU A 59 5.28 -4.82 15.74
C LEU A 59 6.51 -4.56 14.86
N MET A 60 7.57 -5.34 15.01
CA MET A 60 8.79 -5.21 14.19
C MET A 60 8.51 -5.44 12.70
N SER A 61 7.65 -6.39 12.36
CA SER A 61 7.26 -6.66 10.97
C SER A 61 6.50 -5.48 10.34
N SER A 62 5.51 -4.93 11.06
CA SER A 62 4.71 -3.80 10.59
C SER A 62 5.55 -2.54 10.42
N LEU A 63 6.40 -2.23 11.40
CA LEU A 63 7.33 -1.08 11.34
C LEU A 63 8.30 -1.21 10.16
N THR A 64 8.87 -2.40 9.97
CA THR A 64 9.77 -2.68 8.84
C THR A 64 9.08 -2.44 7.49
N SER A 65 7.83 -2.89 7.34
CA SER A 65 7.04 -2.68 6.11
C SER A 65 6.77 -1.20 5.83
N ILE A 66 6.37 -0.44 6.86
CA ILE A 66 6.08 1.00 6.75
C ILE A 66 7.34 1.79 6.37
N PHE A 67 8.46 1.54 7.04
CA PHE A 67 9.69 2.27 6.74
C PHE A 67 10.29 1.89 5.38
N ASN A 68 10.20 0.63 4.97
CA ASN A 68 10.70 0.18 3.68
C ASN A 68 9.87 0.79 2.53
N SER A 69 8.54 0.72 2.60
CA SER A 69 7.66 1.33 1.59
C SER A 69 7.83 2.85 1.51
N SER A 70 7.90 3.55 2.64
CA SER A 70 8.12 5.00 2.69
C SER A 70 9.49 5.39 2.11
N SER A 71 10.52 4.60 2.37
CA SER A 71 11.85 4.78 1.77
C SER A 71 11.80 4.60 0.26
N THR A 72 11.09 3.59 -0.25
CA THR A 72 10.95 3.38 -1.70
C THR A 72 10.19 4.52 -2.38
N LEU A 73 9.10 5.01 -1.77
CA LEU A 73 8.40 6.20 -2.27
C LEU A 73 9.33 7.41 -2.32
N PHE A 74 10.10 7.66 -1.26
CA PHE A 74 11.05 8.77 -1.27
C PHE A 74 12.14 8.62 -2.34
N THR A 75 12.74 7.43 -2.48
CA THR A 75 13.83 7.24 -3.44
C THR A 75 13.35 7.24 -4.89
N MET A 76 12.21 6.62 -5.18
CA MET A 76 11.70 6.52 -6.55
C MET A 76 10.95 7.77 -6.99
N ASP A 77 10.13 8.37 -6.12
CA ASP A 77 9.25 9.47 -6.53
C ASP A 77 9.90 10.85 -6.33
N ILE A 78 10.77 11.00 -5.33
CA ILE A 78 11.44 12.27 -5.01
C ILE A 78 12.89 12.25 -5.50
N TRP A 79 13.71 11.31 -5.02
CA TRP A 79 15.16 11.32 -5.30
C TRP A 79 15.46 11.13 -6.78
N LYS A 80 14.82 10.16 -7.45
CA LYS A 80 15.00 9.93 -8.89
C LYS A 80 14.51 11.09 -9.75
N ARG A 81 13.52 11.86 -9.27
CA ARG A 81 13.03 13.06 -9.95
C ARG A 81 14.02 14.22 -9.82
N LEU A 82 14.69 14.36 -8.66
CA LEU A 82 15.72 15.37 -8.44
C LEU A 82 17.05 15.02 -9.13
N ARG A 83 17.42 13.74 -9.14
CA ARG A 83 18.62 13.22 -9.81
C ARG A 83 18.24 12.07 -10.76
N PRO A 84 17.88 12.39 -12.02
CA PRO A 84 17.44 11.38 -13.00
C PRO A 84 18.48 10.30 -13.32
N TRP A 85 19.76 10.65 -13.18
CA TRP A 85 20.91 9.78 -13.49
C TRP A 85 21.53 9.14 -12.24
N ALA A 86 20.73 8.89 -11.20
CA ALA A 86 21.20 8.23 -9.98
C ALA A 86 21.58 6.76 -10.26
N SER A 87 22.72 6.33 -9.71
CA SER A 87 23.15 4.92 -9.75
C SER A 87 22.27 4.05 -8.84
N GLU A 88 22.10 2.76 -9.17
CA GLU A 88 21.40 1.82 -8.29
C GLU A 88 22.01 1.74 -6.88
N ARG A 89 23.34 1.79 -6.79
CA ARG A 89 24.04 1.79 -5.49
C ARG A 89 23.72 3.03 -4.67
N GLU A 90 23.62 4.18 -5.34
CA GLU A 90 23.24 5.44 -4.70
C GLU A 90 21.81 5.37 -4.18
N LEU A 91 20.87 4.86 -4.99
CA LEU A 91 19.48 4.72 -4.59
C LEU A 91 19.30 3.84 -3.33
N LEU A 92 20.05 2.74 -3.25
CA LEU A 92 20.07 1.86 -2.08
C LEU A 92 20.67 2.53 -0.84
N MET A 93 21.74 3.32 -1.00
CA MET A 93 22.34 4.07 0.11
C MET A 93 21.40 5.15 0.63
N VAL A 94 20.79 5.93 -0.27
CA VAL A 94 19.80 6.96 0.09
C VAL A 94 18.59 6.33 0.77
N GLY A 95 18.10 5.20 0.28
CA GLY A 95 16.98 4.50 0.92
C GLY A 95 17.30 4.10 2.37
N ARG A 96 18.47 3.49 2.62
CA ARG A 96 18.91 3.15 3.98
C ARG A 96 19.04 4.39 4.87
N LEU A 97 19.56 5.49 4.35
CA LEU A 97 19.66 6.76 5.08
C LEU A 97 18.27 7.29 5.46
N VAL A 98 17.33 7.27 4.52
CA VAL A 98 15.95 7.71 4.76
C VAL A 98 15.29 6.87 5.86
N ILE A 99 15.49 5.55 5.88
CA ILE A 99 14.99 4.69 6.97
C ILE A 99 15.52 5.16 8.34
N VAL A 100 16.83 5.42 8.45
CA VAL A 100 17.44 5.89 9.71
C VAL A 100 16.84 7.24 10.14
N VAL A 101 16.67 8.17 9.20
CA VAL A 101 16.05 9.47 9.48
C VAL A 101 14.59 9.32 9.92
N LEU A 102 13.80 8.48 9.24
CA LEU A 102 12.40 8.23 9.57
C LEU A 102 12.24 7.60 10.96
N ILE A 103 13.13 6.66 11.34
CA ILE A 103 13.16 6.10 12.70
C ILE A 103 13.46 7.19 13.72
N GLY A 104 14.44 8.05 13.45
CA GLY A 104 14.78 9.18 14.33
C GLY A 104 13.61 10.14 14.56
N VAL A 105 12.91 10.53 13.47
CA VAL A 105 11.72 11.38 13.54
C VAL A 105 10.58 10.69 14.29
N SER A 106 10.37 9.39 14.07
CA SER A 106 9.32 8.60 14.74
C SER A 106 9.54 8.55 16.26
N VAL A 107 10.77 8.35 16.71
CA VAL A 107 11.13 8.36 18.14
C VAL A 107 10.96 9.77 18.73
N ALA A 108 11.36 10.81 17.99
CA ALA A 108 11.17 12.20 18.41
C ALA A 108 9.69 12.60 18.53
N TRP A 109 8.78 11.90 17.84
CA TRP A 109 7.34 12.18 17.88
C TRP A 109 6.62 11.57 19.10
N ILE A 110 7.20 10.58 19.76
CA ILE A 110 6.62 9.91 20.95
C ILE A 110 6.21 10.90 22.06
N PRO A 111 7.04 11.86 22.51
CA PRO A 111 6.63 12.79 23.57
C PRO A 111 5.46 13.70 23.16
N ILE A 112 5.34 14.03 21.87
CA ILE A 112 4.23 14.84 21.36
C ILE A 112 2.91 14.08 21.48
N LEU A 113 2.92 12.77 21.22
CA LEU A 113 1.75 11.91 21.40
C LEU A 113 1.35 11.74 22.87
N GLN A 114 2.32 11.78 23.78
CA GLN A 114 2.05 11.72 25.22
C GLN A 114 1.46 13.04 25.74
N GLY A 115 1.92 14.18 25.23
CA GLY A 115 1.42 15.50 25.62
C GLY A 115 0.04 15.85 25.08
N SER A 116 -0.43 15.17 24.02
CA SER A 116 -1.71 15.49 23.38
C SER A 116 -2.94 14.89 24.08
N ASN A 117 -2.77 14.21 25.23
CA ASN A 117 -3.86 13.75 26.10
C ASN A 117 -5.08 13.26 25.31
N SER A 118 -4.85 12.36 24.35
CA SER A 118 -5.92 11.67 23.62
C SER A 118 -6.08 10.29 24.26
N GLY A 119 -7.14 10.11 25.05
CA GLY A 119 -7.38 8.89 25.84
C GLY A 119 -7.44 7.59 25.03
N GLN A 120 -7.46 7.69 23.71
CA GLN A 120 -7.55 6.57 22.78
C GLN A 120 -6.65 6.84 21.56
N LEU A 121 -5.49 6.19 21.51
CA LEU A 121 -4.50 6.36 20.42
C LEU A 121 -5.11 5.99 19.06
N PHE A 122 -6.05 5.05 19.06
CA PHE A 122 -6.81 4.66 17.87
C PHE A 122 -7.65 5.82 17.29
N VAL A 123 -8.33 6.60 18.13
CA VAL A 123 -9.14 7.74 17.67
C VAL A 123 -8.23 8.82 17.07
N TYR A 124 -7.08 9.07 17.68
CA TYR A 124 -6.08 9.97 17.14
C TYR A 124 -5.59 9.52 15.75
N MET A 125 -5.14 8.26 15.62
CA MET A 125 -4.69 7.72 14.32
C MET A 125 -5.80 7.81 13.27
N GLN A 126 -7.03 7.44 13.64
CA GLN A 126 -8.16 7.51 12.73
C GLN A 126 -8.51 8.94 12.35
N SER A 127 -8.42 9.91 13.26
CA SER A 127 -8.67 11.33 12.97
C SER A 127 -7.68 11.87 11.94
N VAL A 128 -6.38 11.55 12.10
CA VAL A 128 -5.33 11.91 11.14
C VAL A 128 -5.56 11.26 9.78
N THR A 129 -5.79 9.95 9.74
CA THR A 129 -6.09 9.23 8.49
C THR A 129 -7.35 9.78 7.82
N SER A 130 -8.39 10.11 8.59
CA SER A 130 -9.64 10.67 8.09
C SER A 130 -9.50 12.06 7.50
N SER A 131 -8.40 12.77 7.79
CA SER A 131 -8.12 14.10 7.24
C SER A 131 -7.26 14.05 5.98
N LEU A 132 -6.48 12.97 5.77
CA LEU A 132 -5.53 12.85 4.66
C LEU A 132 -5.93 11.83 3.58
N ALA A 133 -6.58 10.73 3.95
CA ALA A 133 -6.96 9.67 3.01
C ALA A 133 -8.13 10.02 2.06
N PRO A 134 -9.17 10.78 2.47
CA PRO A 134 -10.32 11.06 1.60
C PRO A 134 -9.98 11.81 0.30
N PRO A 135 -9.10 12.83 0.28
CA PRO A 135 -8.71 13.50 -0.95
C PRO A 135 -8.05 12.57 -1.98
N VAL A 136 -7.14 11.71 -1.52
CA VAL A 136 -6.43 10.75 -2.37
C VAL A 136 -7.39 9.73 -2.96
N THR A 137 -8.26 9.17 -2.12
CA THR A 137 -9.27 8.19 -2.56
C THR A 137 -10.29 8.79 -3.53
N ALA A 138 -10.71 10.04 -3.32
CA ALA A 138 -11.62 10.74 -4.24
C ALA A 138 -11.02 10.89 -5.64
N VAL A 139 -9.78 11.37 -5.74
CA VAL A 139 -9.08 11.53 -7.03
C VAL A 139 -8.82 10.17 -7.68
N PHE A 140 -8.48 9.15 -6.91
CA PHE A 140 -8.22 7.81 -7.44
C PHE A 140 -9.49 7.15 -8.01
N ILE A 141 -10.61 7.23 -7.28
CA ILE A 141 -11.91 6.74 -7.76
C ILE A 141 -12.33 7.51 -9.02
N LEU A 142 -12.18 8.84 -9.02
CA LEU A 142 -12.46 9.66 -10.20
C LEU A 142 -11.61 9.25 -11.41
N GLY A 143 -10.32 9.01 -11.21
CA GLY A 143 -9.39 8.58 -12.26
C GLY A 143 -9.70 7.21 -12.85
N ILE A 144 -10.19 6.26 -12.05
CA ILE A 144 -10.52 4.90 -12.54
C ILE A 144 -11.85 4.89 -13.32
N PHE A 145 -12.89 5.55 -12.79
CA PHE A 145 -14.25 5.42 -13.31
C PHE A 145 -14.63 6.51 -14.33
N TRP A 146 -13.96 7.67 -14.31
CA TRP A 146 -14.33 8.80 -15.15
C TRP A 146 -13.24 9.12 -16.19
N PRO A 147 -13.47 8.80 -17.48
CA PRO A 147 -12.45 9.01 -18.52
C PRO A 147 -12.21 10.48 -18.86
N ARG A 148 -12.94 11.41 -18.25
CA ARG A 148 -12.74 12.85 -18.41
C ARG A 148 -11.92 13.48 -17.28
N ALA A 149 -11.46 12.69 -16.31
CA ALA A 149 -10.57 13.16 -15.26
C ALA A 149 -9.24 13.65 -15.86
N ASN A 150 -8.88 14.90 -15.58
CA ASN A 150 -7.69 15.56 -16.10
C ASN A 150 -6.60 15.71 -15.03
N GLU A 151 -5.33 15.83 -15.43
CA GLU A 151 -4.21 16.08 -14.52
C GLU A 151 -4.42 17.37 -13.70
N GLN A 152 -4.84 18.47 -14.34
CA GLN A 152 -5.09 19.74 -13.65
C GLN A 152 -6.24 19.64 -12.64
N GLY A 153 -7.33 18.96 -13.00
CA GLY A 153 -8.46 18.75 -12.10
C GLY A 153 -8.06 17.90 -10.90
N ALA A 154 -7.35 16.80 -11.14
CA ALA A 154 -6.79 15.95 -10.09
C ALA A 154 -5.85 16.73 -9.15
N PHE A 155 -4.95 17.54 -9.70
CA PHE A 155 -4.00 18.34 -8.93
C PHE A 155 -4.71 19.36 -8.02
N TRP A 156 -5.62 20.17 -8.57
CA TRP A 156 -6.34 21.19 -7.78
C TRP A 156 -7.33 20.57 -6.79
N GLY A 157 -7.98 19.48 -7.15
CA GLY A 157 -8.83 18.72 -6.24
C GLY A 157 -8.04 18.17 -5.05
N LEU A 158 -6.93 17.47 -5.33
CA LEU A 158 -6.04 16.93 -4.30
C LEU A 158 -5.50 18.06 -3.39
N MET A 159 -5.05 19.17 -3.97
CA MET A 159 -4.54 20.32 -3.21
C MET A 159 -5.61 20.95 -2.32
N ALA A 160 -6.82 21.19 -2.84
CA ALA A 160 -7.92 21.74 -2.04
C ALA A 160 -8.30 20.81 -0.88
N GLY A 161 -8.42 19.50 -1.16
CA GLY A 161 -8.72 18.51 -0.13
C GLY A 161 -7.62 18.40 0.93
N LEU A 162 -6.36 18.42 0.51
CA LEU A 162 -5.22 18.32 1.44
C LEU A 162 -5.06 19.57 2.28
N VAL A 163 -5.29 20.77 1.73
CA VAL A 163 -5.26 22.03 2.50
C VAL A 163 -6.38 22.06 3.54
N LEU A 164 -7.61 21.66 3.18
CA LEU A 164 -8.73 21.62 4.12
C LEU A 164 -8.54 20.56 5.20
N GLY A 165 -8.03 19.38 4.83
CA GLY A 165 -7.65 18.33 5.78
C GLY A 165 -6.55 18.78 6.74
N ALA A 166 -5.49 19.41 6.22
CA ALA A 166 -4.39 19.94 7.02
C ALA A 166 -4.84 21.07 7.95
N LEU A 167 -5.68 21.99 7.48
CA LEU A 167 -6.25 23.06 8.30
C LEU A 167 -7.01 22.48 9.50
N ARG A 168 -7.86 21.47 9.26
CA ARG A 168 -8.59 20.80 10.32
C ARG A 168 -7.66 20.07 11.30
N LEU A 169 -6.63 19.40 10.80
CA LEU A 169 -5.62 18.73 11.64
C LEU A 169 -4.84 19.72 12.52
N VAL A 170 -4.46 20.87 11.97
CA VAL A 170 -3.80 21.94 12.74
C VAL A 170 -4.74 22.51 13.80
N LEU A 171 -6.02 22.74 13.47
CA LEU A 171 -7.01 23.22 14.44
C LEU A 171 -7.25 22.22 15.58
N GLU A 172 -7.24 20.93 15.28
CA GLU A 172 -7.38 19.85 16.27
C GLU A 172 -6.14 19.74 17.17
N PHE A 173 -4.95 20.02 16.63
CA PHE A 173 -3.71 20.07 17.41
C PHE A 173 -3.63 21.32 18.30
N LEU A 174 -4.12 22.47 17.83
CA LEU A 174 -4.11 23.72 18.60
C LEU A 174 -5.21 23.78 19.68
N ASN A 175 -6.33 23.09 19.47
CA ASN A 175 -7.47 23.08 20.39
C ASN A 175 -7.76 21.65 20.83
N PRO A 176 -6.95 21.09 21.76
CA PRO A 176 -7.14 19.73 22.25
C PRO A 176 -8.52 19.58 22.90
N VAL A 177 -9.02 18.35 22.93
CA VAL A 177 -10.32 18.04 23.54
C VAL A 177 -10.26 18.39 25.03
N PRO A 178 -11.13 19.29 25.53
CA PRO A 178 -11.14 19.62 26.95
C PRO A 178 -11.58 18.41 27.79
N PRO A 179 -11.17 18.33 29.06
CA PRO A 179 -11.65 17.32 29.99
C PRO A 179 -13.18 17.33 30.10
N CYS A 180 -13.76 16.17 30.41
CA CYS A 180 -15.20 16.04 30.62
C CYS A 180 -15.64 16.93 31.79
N GLY A 181 -16.47 17.94 31.52
CA GLY A 181 -17.01 18.86 32.53
C GLY A 181 -16.63 20.33 32.32
N ASP A 182 -15.64 20.63 31.49
CA ASP A 182 -15.27 21.99 31.13
C ASP A 182 -16.05 22.51 29.90
N PRO A 183 -16.34 23.81 29.81
CA PRO A 183 -17.00 24.39 28.64
C PRO A 183 -16.14 24.22 27.38
N ASP A 184 -16.75 23.76 26.30
CA ASP A 184 -16.05 23.49 25.04
C ASP A 184 -15.66 24.80 24.34
N THR A 185 -14.38 25.16 24.40
CA THR A 185 -13.81 26.35 23.76
C THR A 185 -13.45 26.14 22.29
N ARG A 186 -13.66 24.92 21.75
CA ARG A 186 -13.31 24.61 20.36
C ARG A 186 -14.23 25.35 19.38
N PRO A 187 -13.71 25.76 18.21
CA PRO A 187 -14.55 26.37 17.18
C PRO A 187 -15.69 25.41 16.78
N ALA A 188 -16.88 25.93 16.53
CA ALA A 188 -18.10 25.15 16.29
C ALA A 188 -17.93 24.06 15.20
N ILE A 189 -17.09 24.30 14.21
CA ILE A 189 -16.76 23.36 13.11
C ILE A 189 -16.07 22.09 13.64
N LEU A 190 -15.29 22.19 14.73
CA LEU A 190 -14.58 21.08 15.37
C LEU A 190 -15.43 20.36 16.42
N SER A 191 -16.26 21.11 17.15
CA SER A 191 -17.10 20.55 18.23
C SER A 191 -18.35 19.84 17.68
N SER A 192 -18.98 20.37 16.61
CA SER A 192 -20.25 19.84 16.10
C SER A 192 -20.10 18.71 15.08
N ILE A 193 -18.95 18.57 14.42
CA ILE A 193 -18.75 17.60 13.33
C ILE A 193 -17.75 16.54 13.77
N HIS A 194 -18.24 15.32 13.96
CA HIS A 194 -17.38 14.16 14.23
C HIS A 194 -16.45 13.89 13.03
N TYR A 195 -15.22 13.43 13.31
CA TYR A 195 -14.15 13.30 12.31
C TYR A 195 -14.53 12.47 11.08
N LEU A 196 -15.41 11.47 11.25
CA LEU A 196 -15.88 10.62 10.16
C LEU A 196 -16.84 11.35 9.21
N HIS A 197 -17.71 12.21 9.73
CA HIS A 197 -18.60 13.02 8.89
C HIS A 197 -17.79 14.05 8.10
N PHE A 198 -16.77 14.64 8.73
CA PHE A 198 -15.83 15.51 8.04
C PHE A 198 -15.11 14.79 6.90
N ALA A 199 -14.70 13.53 7.10
CA ALA A 199 -14.03 12.75 6.06
C ALA A 199 -14.92 12.53 4.82
N ILE A 200 -16.22 12.25 5.02
CA ILE A 200 -17.19 12.13 3.93
C ILE A 200 -17.36 13.47 3.21
N ALA A 201 -17.52 14.57 3.96
CA ALA A 201 -17.63 15.91 3.38
C ALA A 201 -16.37 16.27 2.57
N LEU A 202 -15.19 15.95 3.09
CA LEU A 202 -13.91 16.19 2.42
C LEU A 202 -13.75 15.36 1.15
N PHE A 203 -14.18 14.10 1.16
CA PHE A 203 -14.22 13.23 -0.01
C PHE A 203 -15.08 13.85 -1.13
N VAL A 204 -16.32 14.23 -0.78
CA VAL A 204 -17.28 14.80 -1.75
C VAL A 204 -16.77 16.13 -2.28
N LEU A 205 -16.26 17.00 -1.42
CA LEU A 205 -15.72 18.30 -1.82
C LEU A 205 -14.50 18.15 -2.74
N THR A 206 -13.58 17.26 -2.39
CA THR A 206 -12.39 16.99 -3.22
C THR A 206 -12.80 16.45 -4.60
N GLY A 207 -13.74 15.50 -4.62
CA GLY A 207 -14.30 14.97 -5.86
C GLY A 207 -15.00 16.05 -6.70
N ALA A 208 -15.75 16.95 -6.07
CA ALA A 208 -16.43 18.06 -6.74
C ALA A 208 -15.44 19.07 -7.34
N VAL A 209 -14.39 19.46 -6.60
CA VAL A 209 -13.34 20.35 -7.11
C VAL A 209 -12.56 19.68 -8.25
N ALA A 210 -12.21 18.39 -8.09
CA ALA A 210 -11.54 17.64 -9.14
C ALA A 210 -12.40 17.50 -10.40
N ALA A 211 -13.71 17.31 -10.24
CA ALA A 211 -14.67 17.23 -11.33
C ALA A 211 -14.85 18.57 -12.03
N ALA A 212 -15.03 19.65 -11.27
CA ALA A 212 -15.14 21.00 -11.80
C ALA A 212 -13.88 21.40 -12.56
N GLY A 213 -12.69 21.19 -11.98
CA GLY A 213 -11.42 21.45 -12.65
C GLY A 213 -11.25 20.62 -13.93
N SER A 214 -11.68 19.35 -13.92
CA SER A 214 -11.61 18.51 -15.10
C SER A 214 -12.59 18.93 -16.21
N LEU A 215 -13.75 19.49 -15.86
CA LEU A 215 -14.73 20.00 -16.83
C LEU A 215 -14.35 21.37 -17.41
N LEU A 216 -13.71 22.22 -16.62
CA LEU A 216 -13.28 23.56 -17.03
C LEU A 216 -11.98 23.53 -17.87
N THR A 217 -11.14 22.52 -17.68
CA THR A 217 -9.91 22.32 -18.46
C THR A 217 -10.16 21.52 -19.75
N SER A 218 -9.27 21.66 -20.74
CA SER A 218 -9.25 20.87 -21.97
C SER A 218 -9.29 19.36 -21.69
N PRO A 219 -10.05 18.56 -22.45
CA PRO A 219 -10.12 17.11 -22.25
C PRO A 219 -8.76 16.43 -22.46
N PRO A 220 -8.51 15.28 -21.79
CA PRO A 220 -7.25 14.57 -21.92
C PRO A 220 -7.14 13.90 -23.30
N GLN A 221 -5.92 13.74 -23.81
CA GLN A 221 -5.71 13.07 -25.09
C GLN A 221 -5.97 11.57 -24.95
N THR A 222 -6.56 10.92 -25.96
CA THR A 222 -6.93 9.49 -25.89
C THR A 222 -5.76 8.56 -25.61
N VAL A 223 -4.54 8.94 -26.04
CA VAL A 223 -3.30 8.19 -25.79
C VAL A 223 -2.93 8.17 -24.30
N GLN A 224 -3.29 9.21 -23.55
CA GLN A 224 -2.99 9.33 -22.12
C GLN A 224 -3.89 8.45 -21.22
N ILE A 225 -5.00 7.94 -21.75
CA ILE A 225 -6.05 7.22 -21.00
C ILE A 225 -6.11 5.74 -21.41
N GLU A 226 -5.31 5.35 -22.40
CA GLU A 226 -5.24 4.00 -22.93
C GLU A 226 -4.84 3.02 -21.81
N ASN A 227 -5.68 2.01 -21.56
CA ASN A 227 -5.52 1.01 -20.51
C ASN A 227 -5.47 1.50 -19.04
N LEU A 228 -5.87 2.75 -18.74
CA LEU A 228 -5.87 3.27 -17.36
C LEU A 228 -7.25 3.29 -16.69
N THR A 229 -8.33 3.47 -17.46
CA THR A 229 -9.70 3.55 -16.91
C THR A 229 -10.42 2.21 -17.07
N TRP A 230 -11.42 1.96 -16.23
CA TRP A 230 -12.24 0.76 -16.32
C TRP A 230 -12.84 0.55 -17.73
N TRP A 231 -13.24 1.65 -18.38
CA TRP A 231 -13.86 1.62 -19.71
C TRP A 231 -12.86 1.41 -20.84
N THR A 232 -11.62 1.91 -20.71
CA THR A 232 -10.58 1.76 -21.74
C THR A 232 -9.93 0.37 -21.66
N LEU A 233 -9.68 -0.14 -20.45
CA LEU A 233 -9.15 -1.49 -20.24
C LEU A 233 -10.10 -2.58 -20.77
N ALA A 234 -11.41 -2.46 -20.50
CA ALA A 234 -12.41 -3.42 -20.98
C ALA A 234 -12.47 -3.50 -22.51
N ARG A 235 -12.19 -2.39 -23.20
CA ARG A 235 -12.20 -2.34 -24.66
C ARG A 235 -11.05 -3.15 -25.25
N ASP A 236 -9.84 -3.00 -24.71
CA ASP A 236 -8.66 -3.73 -25.22
C ASP A 236 -8.71 -5.21 -24.89
N LEU A 237 -9.21 -5.59 -23.70
CA LEU A 237 -9.45 -6.99 -23.37
C LEU A 237 -10.45 -7.64 -24.35
N SER A 238 -11.51 -6.91 -24.71
CA SER A 238 -12.51 -7.38 -25.66
C SER A 238 -11.97 -7.49 -27.10
N LEU A 239 -11.07 -6.58 -27.49
CA LEU A 239 -10.41 -6.60 -28.80
C LEU A 239 -9.38 -7.73 -28.88
N ALA A 240 -8.59 -7.95 -27.82
CA ALA A 240 -7.68 -9.08 -27.71
C ALA A 240 -8.43 -10.42 -27.77
N ALA A 241 -9.54 -10.55 -27.04
CA ALA A 241 -10.40 -11.73 -27.08
C ALA A 241 -11.03 -11.96 -28.46
N LYS A 242 -11.53 -10.91 -29.12
CA LYS A 242 -12.06 -10.99 -30.49
C LYS A 242 -10.97 -11.36 -31.50
N ALA A 243 -9.78 -10.77 -31.40
CA ALA A 243 -8.64 -11.07 -32.26
C ALA A 243 -8.22 -12.55 -32.14
N GLY A 244 -8.11 -13.09 -30.93
CA GLY A 244 -7.85 -14.51 -30.70
C GLY A 244 -8.91 -15.43 -31.32
N LYS A 245 -10.19 -15.01 -31.26
CA LYS A 245 -11.30 -15.75 -31.88
C LYS A 245 -11.25 -15.73 -33.42
N TRP A 246 -10.86 -14.61 -34.03
CA TRP A 246 -10.67 -14.51 -35.48
C TRP A 246 -9.50 -15.34 -35.98
N VAL A 247 -8.38 -15.33 -35.24
CA VAL A 247 -7.19 -16.15 -35.58
C VAL A 247 -7.53 -17.63 -35.55
N THR A 248 -8.22 -18.11 -34.51
CA THR A 248 -8.65 -19.51 -34.38
C THR A 248 -9.68 -19.94 -35.42
N LEU A 249 -10.62 -19.06 -35.79
CA LEU A 249 -11.56 -19.33 -36.88
C LEU A 249 -10.87 -19.36 -38.26
N SER A 250 -9.91 -18.47 -38.48
CA SER A 250 -9.14 -18.38 -39.73
C SER A 250 -8.19 -19.57 -39.94
N THR A 251 -7.55 -20.09 -38.88
CA THR A 251 -6.72 -21.30 -38.96
C THR A 251 -7.58 -22.54 -39.20
N LYS A 252 -8.73 -22.65 -38.52
CA LYS A 252 -9.70 -23.74 -38.72
C LYS A 252 -10.30 -23.75 -40.14
N ALA A 253 -10.59 -22.59 -40.72
CA ALA A 253 -11.12 -22.48 -42.08
C ALA A 253 -10.08 -22.84 -43.18
N ARG A 254 -8.78 -22.76 -42.87
CA ARG A 254 -7.68 -23.10 -43.81
C ARG A 254 -7.19 -24.54 -43.70
N GLY A 255 -7.79 -25.37 -42.85
CA GLY A 255 -7.35 -26.76 -42.66
C GLY A 255 -5.95 -26.91 -42.05
N MET A 256 -5.36 -25.81 -41.55
CA MET A 256 -4.08 -25.84 -40.84
C MET A 256 -4.37 -26.06 -39.36
N VAL A 257 -3.91 -27.20 -38.82
CA VAL A 257 -3.83 -27.43 -37.37
C VAL A 257 -2.74 -26.47 -36.85
N PRO A 258 -3.07 -25.47 -36.02
CA PRO A 258 -2.03 -24.64 -35.44
C PRO A 258 -1.32 -25.43 -34.34
N ASP A 259 0.01 -25.55 -34.42
CA ASP A 259 0.80 -25.92 -33.24
C ASP A 259 0.51 -24.90 -32.13
N GLU A 260 0.12 -25.39 -30.95
CA GLU A 260 -0.32 -24.55 -29.81
C GLU A 260 0.71 -23.47 -29.44
N ALA A 261 1.99 -23.69 -29.75
CA ALA A 261 3.07 -22.73 -29.54
C ALA A 261 2.94 -21.43 -30.35
N CYS A 262 2.33 -21.46 -31.54
CA CYS A 262 2.28 -20.29 -32.44
C CYS A 262 1.19 -19.28 -32.04
N VAL A 263 0.08 -19.77 -31.47
CA VAL A 263 -1.05 -18.93 -31.03
C VAL A 263 -0.72 -18.16 -29.75
N ALA A 264 0.05 -18.78 -28.83
CA ALA A 264 0.54 -18.13 -27.62
C ALA A 264 1.55 -17.00 -27.93
N HIS A 265 2.43 -17.21 -28.92
CA HIS A 265 3.45 -16.23 -29.27
C HIS A 265 2.88 -14.96 -29.92
N LEU A 266 1.84 -15.08 -30.75
CA LEU A 266 1.25 -13.94 -31.48
C LEU A 266 0.35 -13.05 -30.60
N SER A 267 -0.21 -13.60 -29.53
CA SER A 267 -1.06 -12.87 -28.57
C SER A 267 -0.23 -12.15 -27.49
N LEU A 268 0.98 -12.65 -27.17
CA LEU A 268 1.93 -12.01 -26.25
C LEU A 268 2.80 -10.90 -26.89
N LEU A 269 2.96 -10.88 -28.21
CA LEU A 269 3.81 -9.90 -28.89
C LEU A 269 3.18 -8.50 -29.06
N LYS A 270 1.85 -8.37 -28.95
CA LYS A 270 1.15 -7.08 -29.13
C LYS A 270 1.25 -6.10 -27.95
N PRO A 271 1.27 -6.52 -26.66
CA PRO A 271 1.52 -5.57 -25.58
C PRO A 271 2.98 -5.09 -25.48
N LEU A 272 3.96 -5.81 -26.03
CA LEU A 272 5.38 -5.43 -25.95
C LEU A 272 5.82 -4.35 -26.96
N GLN A 273 5.06 -4.14 -28.05
CA GLN A 273 5.41 -3.16 -29.09
C GLN A 273 5.10 -1.71 -28.68
N VAL A 274 4.20 -1.47 -27.72
CA VAL A 274 3.89 -0.10 -27.26
C VAL A 274 4.96 0.45 -26.31
N THR A 275 5.69 -0.43 -25.61
CA THR A 275 6.82 -0.04 -24.74
C THR A 275 8.13 0.26 -25.49
N ALA A 276 8.20 0.03 -26.80
CA ALA A 276 9.45 0.16 -27.56
C ALA A 276 9.71 1.57 -28.14
N ASN A 277 8.76 2.53 -28.03
CA ASN A 277 8.88 3.81 -28.74
C ASN A 277 9.48 4.96 -27.93
N HIS A 278 10.13 4.70 -26.78
CA HIS A 278 10.83 5.73 -26.01
C HIS A 278 12.24 5.36 -25.55
N THR A 279 13.04 4.69 -26.38
CA THR A 279 14.51 4.74 -26.27
C THR A 279 15.15 4.59 -27.65
N ARG A 280 15.33 5.72 -28.34
CA ARG A 280 16.13 5.78 -29.56
C ARG A 280 17.60 5.94 -29.15
N ASN A 281 18.35 4.83 -29.11
CA ASN A 281 19.79 4.70 -29.38
C ASN A 281 20.32 3.39 -28.77
N GLU A 282 20.51 2.38 -29.61
CA GLU A 282 21.74 1.55 -29.75
C GLU A 282 21.46 0.45 -30.80
N PRO A 283 22.49 -0.04 -31.53
CA PRO A 283 22.36 -0.65 -32.85
C PRO A 283 22.16 -2.18 -32.83
N PHE A 284 21.74 -2.72 -33.98
CA PHE A 284 21.49 -4.14 -34.30
C PHE A 284 20.11 -4.70 -33.92
N GLY A 285 19.16 -4.61 -34.86
CA GLY A 285 18.06 -5.58 -34.96
C GLY A 285 18.28 -6.49 -36.17
N PRO A 286 17.88 -7.77 -36.14
CA PRO A 286 17.73 -8.56 -37.35
C PRO A 286 16.38 -8.24 -38.02
N VAL A 287 16.45 -7.92 -39.31
CA VAL A 287 15.32 -7.72 -40.23
C VAL A 287 14.83 -9.09 -40.69
N CYS A 288 13.56 -9.43 -40.46
CA CYS A 288 12.95 -10.63 -41.05
C CYS A 288 12.23 -10.27 -42.36
N VAL A 289 12.86 -10.65 -43.48
CA VAL A 289 12.27 -10.62 -44.83
C VAL A 289 11.39 -11.86 -45.01
N ALA A 290 10.16 -11.65 -45.46
CA ALA A 290 9.24 -12.73 -45.83
C ALA A 290 9.58 -13.25 -47.25
N SER A 291 10.24 -14.39 -47.34
CA SER A 291 10.26 -15.20 -48.56
C SER A 291 10.65 -16.67 -48.27
N THR A 292 9.75 -17.57 -48.67
CA THR A 292 9.85 -19.04 -48.89
C THR A 292 9.92 -20.02 -47.69
N PRO A 293 9.42 -21.27 -47.85
CA PRO A 293 8.91 -22.11 -46.77
C PRO A 293 9.87 -23.25 -46.39
N SER A 294 10.72 -23.04 -45.39
CA SER A 294 11.50 -24.11 -44.77
C SER A 294 11.84 -23.74 -43.33
N CYS A 295 11.01 -24.13 -42.37
CA CYS A 295 11.37 -24.00 -40.95
C CYS A 295 12.03 -25.30 -40.47
N SER A 296 13.37 -25.31 -40.47
CA SER A 296 14.16 -26.12 -39.55
C SER A 296 14.60 -25.21 -38.40
N CYS A 297 14.16 -25.49 -37.17
CA CYS A 297 14.70 -24.84 -35.97
C CYS A 297 15.53 -25.86 -35.19
N ALA A 298 16.85 -25.68 -35.26
CA ALA A 298 17.82 -26.34 -34.41
C ALA A 298 17.73 -25.76 -32.98
N SER A 299 17.86 -26.67 -32.01
CA SER A 299 17.93 -26.41 -30.59
C SER A 299 19.22 -25.67 -30.21
N THR A 300 19.11 -24.59 -29.44
CA THR A 300 20.10 -24.26 -28.40
C THR A 300 19.42 -23.53 -27.25
N SER A 301 19.23 -24.33 -26.20
CA SER A 301 19.08 -23.95 -24.80
C SER A 301 20.06 -22.88 -24.34
N SER A 302 19.59 -21.89 -23.58
CA SER A 302 20.30 -21.34 -22.40
C SER A 302 19.48 -20.30 -21.63
N PHE A 303 19.22 -20.64 -20.36
CA PHE A 303 18.88 -19.76 -19.22
C PHE A 303 17.47 -19.14 -19.11
N MET A 304 16.59 -19.84 -18.39
CA MET A 304 15.64 -19.22 -17.45
C MET A 304 15.41 -20.17 -16.25
N PRO A 305 15.49 -19.72 -14.99
CA PRO A 305 15.21 -20.56 -13.83
C PRO A 305 13.70 -20.70 -13.62
N ILE A 306 13.22 -21.94 -13.59
CA ILE A 306 11.82 -22.32 -13.34
C ILE A 306 11.66 -22.55 -11.83
N LEU A 307 10.73 -21.82 -11.20
CA LEU A 307 10.14 -22.19 -9.91
C LEU A 307 9.29 -23.47 -10.09
N PRO A 308 9.42 -24.50 -9.24
CA PRO A 308 8.61 -25.71 -9.36
C PRO A 308 7.25 -25.54 -8.66
N ASP A 309 6.17 -25.86 -9.37
CA ASP A 309 4.80 -26.02 -8.85
C ASP A 309 4.57 -27.45 -8.30
N PRO A 310 3.58 -27.64 -7.40
CA PRO A 310 3.51 -28.75 -6.46
C PRO A 310 2.70 -29.94 -7.00
N ALA A 311 3.34 -30.92 -7.64
CA ALA A 311 2.62 -32.15 -8.04
C ALA A 311 3.45 -33.45 -8.08
N THR A 312 4.66 -33.48 -7.51
CA THR A 312 5.52 -34.68 -7.55
C THR A 312 6.18 -35.02 -6.21
N LEU A 313 5.50 -34.75 -5.08
CA LEU A 313 5.87 -35.30 -3.77
C LEU A 313 5.09 -36.60 -3.50
N GLY A 314 5.34 -37.61 -4.33
CA GLY A 314 4.54 -38.83 -4.32
C GLY A 314 5.31 -40.08 -4.76
N ARG A 315 6.62 -40.17 -4.52
CA ARG A 315 7.36 -41.44 -4.46
C ARG A 315 8.84 -41.20 -4.15
N LYS A 316 9.35 -42.01 -3.22
CA LYS A 316 10.76 -42.17 -2.80
C LYS A 316 11.23 -41.26 -1.66
N VAL A 317 10.80 -41.59 -0.45
CA VAL A 317 11.72 -41.60 0.70
C VAL A 317 11.62 -43.00 1.33
N GLY A 318 12.64 -43.81 1.10
CA GLY A 318 12.86 -45.10 1.73
C GLY A 318 14.37 -45.33 1.80
N ALA A 319 14.88 -45.46 3.04
CA ALA A 319 16.28 -45.69 3.44
C ALA A 319 17.22 -44.48 3.18
N GLN A 320 18.10 -44.05 4.08
CA GLN A 320 18.90 -44.77 5.06
C GLN A 320 19.49 -43.81 6.12
N SER A 321 19.74 -44.37 7.31
CA SER A 321 20.20 -43.78 8.58
C SER A 321 21.66 -43.25 8.58
N PRO A 322 22.15 -42.62 9.68
CA PRO A 322 23.29 -41.69 9.71
C PRO A 322 24.63 -42.37 10.04
N GLN A 323 25.74 -41.73 9.67
CA GLN A 323 27.04 -41.97 10.28
C GLN A 323 27.68 -40.63 10.68
N GLY A 324 27.97 -40.51 11.97
CA GLY A 324 28.81 -39.45 12.51
C GLY A 324 30.29 -39.70 12.23
N HIS A 325 31.11 -38.70 12.48
CA HIS A 325 32.55 -38.87 12.63
C HIS A 325 33.11 -37.89 13.69
N PRO A 326 34.13 -38.30 14.48
CA PRO A 326 34.54 -37.57 15.68
C PRO A 326 35.94 -36.90 15.57
N LEU A 327 36.17 -35.99 16.53
CA LEU A 327 37.38 -35.70 17.33
C LEU A 327 38.69 -35.12 16.73
N SER A 328 39.04 -33.95 17.29
CA SER A 328 40.30 -33.59 17.99
C SER A 328 41.56 -33.23 17.19
N LYS A 329 41.95 -31.94 17.25
CA LYS A 329 43.15 -31.42 17.95
C LYS A 329 43.05 -29.92 18.14
#